data_AF-A0A895XS58-F1
#
_entry.id   AF-A0A895XS58-F1
#
_cell.length_a   1.000
_cell.length_b   1.000
_cell.length_c   1.000
_cell.angle_alpha   90.00
_cell.angle_beta   90.00
_cell.angle_gamma   90.00
#
_symmetry.space_group_name_H-M   'P 1'
#
loop_
_entity.id
_entity.type
_entity.pdbx_description
1 polymer ?
#
loop_
_entity_poly.entity_id
_entity_poly.type
_entity_poly.pdbx_seq_one_letter_code
_entity_poly.pdbx_strand_id
1 'polypeptide(L)'
;MSTKDSDRIESSGATEATAKLSELRALDHRHGAGVAFPEVMTYLRAELRHLEKSEPRTAMSLLDLAAYEAVDLRADATAQALYEQTLMIAIRSGSRSQGAHVVASLAYLAMQSGQSSAALPLIGAAIQGSPSATHSEIAG
;
A
#
# COMPACT_ATOMS: atom_id res chain seq x y z
N MET A 1 -13.77 30.87 8.11
CA MET A 1 -13.22 29.64 8.72
C MET A 1 -11.73 29.86 8.88
N SER A 2 -11.19 29.78 10.10
CA SER A 2 -9.79 30.11 10.37
C SER A 2 -8.88 28.98 9.90
N THR A 3 -7.70 29.29 9.36
CA THR A 3 -6.69 28.30 8.91
C THR A 3 -6.32 27.29 10.00
N LYS A 4 -6.36 27.72 11.26
CA LYS A 4 -6.10 26.88 12.44
C LYS A 4 -7.18 25.82 12.70
N ASP A 5 -8.42 26.06 12.30
CA ASP A 5 -9.51 25.08 12.43
C ASP A 5 -9.43 24.03 11.31
N SER A 6 -8.97 24.42 10.11
CA SER A 6 -8.76 23.50 8.98
C SER A 6 -7.63 22.51 9.27
N ASP A 7 -6.47 22.99 9.74
CA ASP A 7 -5.33 22.13 10.11
C ASP A 7 -5.70 21.12 11.20
N ARG A 8 -6.55 21.52 12.16
CA ARG A 8 -6.97 20.65 13.26
C ARG A 8 -7.93 19.55 12.79
N ILE A 9 -8.81 19.85 11.85
CA ILE A 9 -9.73 18.86 11.27
C ILE A 9 -8.96 17.87 10.40
N GLU A 10 -8.01 18.34 9.59
CA GLU A 10 -7.15 17.48 8.75
C GLU A 10 -6.27 16.56 9.60
N SER A 11 -5.64 17.09 10.66
CA SER A 11 -4.85 16.30 11.62
C SER A 11 -5.68 15.25 12.38
N SER A 12 -6.95 15.57 12.70
CA SER A 12 -7.87 14.62 13.33
C SER A 12 -8.21 13.46 12.39
N GLY A 13 -8.51 13.74 11.12
CA GLY A 13 -8.81 12.71 10.12
C GLY A 13 -7.61 11.81 9.82
N ALA A 14 -6.39 12.37 9.79
CA ALA A 14 -5.16 11.59 9.64
C ALA A 14 -4.93 10.59 10.78
N THR A 15 -5.22 11.02 12.01
CA THR A 15 -5.10 10.19 13.20
C THR A 15 -6.13 9.06 13.18
N GLU A 16 -7.37 9.36 12.78
CA GLU A 16 -8.45 8.37 12.64
C GLU A 16 -8.13 7.32 11.57
N ALA A 17 -7.66 7.74 10.39
CA ALA A 17 -7.31 6.82 9.31
C ALA A 17 -6.13 5.90 9.68
N THR A 18 -5.16 6.42 10.42
CA THR A 18 -4.04 5.62 10.93
C THR A 18 -4.52 4.60 11.97
N ALA A 19 -5.42 5.00 12.87
CA ALA A 19 -6.02 4.08 13.83
C ALA A 19 -6.82 2.98 13.13
N LYS A 20 -7.61 3.34 12.11
CA LYS A 20 -8.39 2.38 11.34
C LYS A 20 -7.51 1.37 10.60
N LEU A 21 -6.42 1.82 9.99
CA LEU A 21 -5.43 0.95 9.37
C LEU A 21 -4.84 -0.06 10.38
N SER A 22 -4.51 0.39 11.59
CA SER A 22 -4.02 -0.49 12.66
C SER A 22 -5.06 -1.52 13.09
N GLU A 23 -6.34 -1.13 13.20
CA GLU A 23 -7.44 -2.05 13.51
C GLU A 23 -7.58 -3.14 12.43
N LEU A 24 -7.59 -2.75 11.15
CA LEU A 24 -7.73 -3.68 10.03
C LEU A 24 -6.57 -4.67 9.95
N ARG A 25 -5.34 -4.22 10.18
CA ARG A 25 -4.16 -5.12 10.27
C ARG A 25 -4.27 -6.09 11.45
N ALA A 26 -4.80 -5.64 12.58
CA ALA A 26 -5.01 -6.51 13.72
C ALA A 26 -6.11 -7.55 13.46
N LEU A 27 -7.14 -7.19 12.67
CA LEU A 27 -8.19 -8.10 12.25
C LEU A 27 -7.64 -9.22 11.36
N ASP A 28 -6.88 -8.87 10.33
CA ASP A 28 -6.15 -9.83 9.47
C ASP A 28 -5.26 -10.76 10.30
N HIS A 29 -4.40 -10.19 11.13
CA HIS A 29 -3.48 -10.98 11.97
C HIS A 29 -4.19 -11.98 12.90
N ARG A 30 -5.39 -11.63 13.37
CA ARG A 30 -6.17 -12.47 14.32
C ARG A 30 -6.97 -13.55 13.61
N HIS A 31 -7.59 -13.24 12.48
CA HIS A 31 -8.58 -14.11 11.84
C HIS A 31 -8.05 -14.78 10.56
N GLY A 32 -6.91 -14.33 10.07
CA GLY A 32 -6.23 -14.85 8.91
C GLY A 32 -6.63 -14.16 7.61
N ALA A 33 -5.85 -14.52 6.60
CA ALA A 33 -5.92 -14.16 5.21
C ALA A 33 -7.34 -13.91 4.66
N GLY A 34 -7.57 -12.71 4.12
CA GLY A 34 -8.78 -12.34 3.37
C GLY A 34 -9.95 -11.83 4.23
N VAL A 35 -9.87 -11.92 5.55
CA VAL A 35 -10.97 -11.54 6.46
C VAL A 35 -11.16 -10.02 6.51
N ALA A 36 -10.08 -9.24 6.43
CA ALA A 36 -10.19 -7.79 6.49
C ALA A 36 -10.64 -7.17 5.16
N PHE A 37 -10.59 -7.94 4.06
CA PHE A 37 -10.89 -7.45 2.71
C PHE A 37 -12.21 -6.65 2.58
N PRO A 38 -13.37 -7.13 3.06
CA PRO A 38 -14.62 -6.40 2.88
C PRO A 38 -14.62 -5.06 3.63
N GLU A 39 -13.98 -5.02 4.80
CA GLU A 39 -13.96 -3.86 5.67
C GLU A 39 -12.97 -2.79 5.15
N VAL A 40 -11.77 -3.20 4.75
CA VAL A 40 -10.78 -2.28 4.14
C VAL A 40 -11.33 -1.70 2.83
N MET A 41 -12.02 -2.49 2.00
CA MET A 41 -12.63 -1.99 0.77
C MET A 41 -13.79 -1.03 1.03
N THR A 42 -14.57 -1.26 2.09
CA THR A 42 -15.64 -0.33 2.49
C THR A 42 -15.05 1.01 2.93
N TYR A 43 -14.00 0.97 3.74
CA TYR A 43 -13.30 2.18 4.19
C TYR A 43 -12.64 2.94 3.03
N LEU A 44 -11.94 2.24 2.13
CA LEU A 44 -11.32 2.83 0.95
C LEU A 44 -12.34 3.51 0.03
N ARG A 45 -13.53 2.92 -0.18
CA ARG A 45 -14.58 3.55 -1.00
C ARG A 45 -15.04 4.89 -0.44
N ALA A 46 -15.07 5.04 0.88
CA ALA A 46 -15.44 6.27 1.55
C ALA A 46 -14.30 7.30 1.51
N GLU A 47 -13.10 6.89 1.91
CA GLU A 47 -12.05 7.84 2.33
C GLU A 47 -10.92 8.04 1.31
N LEU A 48 -10.75 7.15 0.33
CA LEU A 48 -9.53 7.12 -0.50
C LEU A 48 -9.24 8.45 -1.21
N ARG A 49 -10.26 9.09 -1.80
CA ARG A 49 -10.07 10.38 -2.50
C ARG A 49 -9.61 11.51 -1.57
N HIS A 50 -10.01 11.47 -0.30
CA HIS A 50 -9.55 12.42 0.69
C HIS A 50 -8.12 12.08 1.11
N LEU A 51 -7.88 10.83 1.51
CA LEU A 51 -6.57 10.35 1.97
C LEU A 51 -5.47 10.46 0.92
N GLU A 52 -5.77 10.29 -0.37
CA GLU A 52 -4.77 10.50 -1.44
C GLU A 52 -4.20 11.93 -1.44
N LYS A 53 -4.97 12.91 -0.97
CA LYS A 53 -4.57 14.33 -0.94
C LYS A 53 -3.94 14.73 0.39
N SER A 54 -4.56 14.33 1.49
CA SER A 54 -4.14 14.72 2.84
C SER A 54 -3.07 13.79 3.41
N GLU A 55 -3.21 12.48 3.21
CA GLU A 55 -2.43 11.44 3.90
C GLU A 55 -1.99 10.32 2.94
N PRO A 56 -1.16 10.62 1.93
CA PRO A 56 -0.83 9.68 0.86
C PRO A 56 -0.15 8.39 1.37
N ARG A 57 0.59 8.45 2.48
CA ARG A 57 1.20 7.26 3.10
C ARG A 57 0.16 6.31 3.68
N THR A 58 -0.86 6.84 4.33
CA THR A 58 -1.96 6.05 4.90
C THR A 58 -2.83 5.48 3.78
N ALA A 59 -3.12 6.28 2.74
CA ALA A 59 -3.81 5.80 1.54
C ALA A 59 -3.08 4.61 0.89
N MET A 60 -1.77 4.73 0.66
CA MET A 60 -0.95 3.63 0.11
C MET A 60 -0.98 2.39 1.01
N SER A 61 -0.91 2.57 2.34
CA SER A 61 -0.90 1.45 3.28
C SER A 61 -2.24 0.69 3.33
N LEU A 62 -3.36 1.39 3.17
CA LEU A 62 -4.69 0.77 3.09
C LEU A 62 -4.90 0.03 1.77
N LEU A 63 -4.45 0.62 0.66
CA LEU A 63 -4.50 -0.05 -0.65
C LEU A 63 -3.60 -1.28 -0.71
N ASP A 64 -2.40 -1.20 -0.14
CA ASP A 64 -1.46 -2.32 -0.03
C ASP A 64 -2.04 -3.46 0.81
N LEU A 65 -2.68 -3.15 1.95
CA LEU A 65 -3.42 -4.14 2.73
C LEU A 65 -4.56 -4.76 1.93
N ALA A 66 -5.39 -3.96 1.27
CA ALA A 66 -6.49 -4.49 0.44
C ALA A 66 -5.98 -5.37 -0.72
N ALA A 67 -4.85 -5.01 -1.33
CA ALA A 67 -4.23 -5.79 -2.38
C ALA A 67 -3.73 -7.13 -1.85
N TYR A 68 -3.04 -7.13 -0.71
CA TYR A 68 -2.57 -8.33 -0.01
C TYR A 68 -3.73 -9.29 0.30
N GLU A 69 -4.80 -8.77 0.90
CA GLU A 69 -6.03 -9.53 1.19
C GLU A 69 -6.68 -10.10 -0.08
N ALA A 70 -6.64 -9.36 -1.19
CA ALA A 70 -7.14 -9.86 -2.48
C ALA A 70 -6.28 -11.00 -3.05
N VAL A 71 -4.95 -10.99 -2.84
CA VAL A 71 -4.07 -12.12 -3.21
C VAL A 71 -4.47 -13.37 -2.43
N ASP A 72 -4.70 -13.21 -1.14
CA ASP A 72 -5.11 -14.28 -0.24
C ASP A 72 -6.46 -14.90 -0.65
N LEU A 73 -7.37 -14.06 -1.14
CA LEU A 73 -8.66 -14.48 -1.69
C LEU A 73 -8.57 -15.02 -3.14
N ARG A 74 -7.37 -15.13 -3.74
CA ARG A 74 -7.15 -15.51 -5.15
C ARG A 74 -7.85 -14.60 -6.15
N ALA A 75 -8.03 -13.33 -5.79
CA ALA A 75 -8.63 -12.31 -6.64
C ALA A 75 -7.55 -11.51 -7.37
N ASP A 76 -6.71 -12.19 -8.17
CA ASP A 76 -5.47 -11.65 -8.75
C ASP A 76 -5.67 -10.33 -9.53
N ALA A 77 -6.73 -10.25 -10.35
CA ALA A 77 -7.05 -9.02 -11.08
C ALA A 77 -7.40 -7.83 -10.16
N THR A 78 -8.03 -8.13 -9.01
CA THR A 78 -8.35 -7.10 -8.00
C THR A 78 -7.09 -6.67 -7.27
N ALA A 79 -6.24 -7.63 -6.87
CA ALA A 79 -4.95 -7.34 -6.24
C ALA A 79 -4.07 -6.48 -7.16
N GLN A 80 -3.98 -6.83 -8.45
CA GLN A 80 -3.24 -6.07 -9.44
C GLN A 80 -3.74 -4.61 -9.53
N ALA A 81 -5.05 -4.39 -9.68
CA ALA A 81 -5.61 -3.04 -9.77
C ALA A 81 -5.32 -2.19 -8.52
N LEU A 82 -5.38 -2.80 -7.32
CA LEU A 82 -5.07 -2.13 -6.06
C LEU A 82 -3.58 -1.79 -5.93
N TYR A 83 -2.69 -2.69 -6.34
CA TYR A 83 -1.26 -2.42 -6.41
C TYR A 83 -0.94 -1.32 -7.43
N GLU A 84 -1.54 -1.33 -8.62
CA GLU A 84 -1.37 -0.27 -9.62
C GLU A 84 -1.80 1.10 -9.06
N GLN A 85 -2.92 1.17 -8.34
CA GLN A 85 -3.34 2.40 -7.68
C GLN A 85 -2.36 2.86 -6.58
N THR A 86 -1.83 1.91 -5.80
CA THR A 86 -0.78 2.20 -4.80
C THR A 86 0.47 2.76 -5.47
N LEU A 87 0.89 2.18 -6.59
CA LEU A 87 2.04 2.63 -7.37
C LEU A 87 1.85 4.05 -7.91
N MET A 88 0.65 4.38 -8.41
CA MET A 88 0.35 5.74 -8.86
C MET A 88 0.49 6.78 -7.73
N ILE A 89 0.06 6.45 -6.50
CA ILE A 89 0.22 7.34 -5.34
C ILE A 89 1.71 7.41 -4.95
N ALA A 90 2.44 6.30 -4.97
CA ALA A 90 3.86 6.26 -4.67
C ALA A 90 4.67 7.15 -5.63
N ILE A 91 4.38 7.09 -6.94
CA ILE A 91 5.00 7.95 -7.95
C ILE A 91 4.69 9.42 -7.69
N ARG A 92 3.40 9.77 -7.50
CA ARG A 92 2.98 11.17 -7.26
C ARG A 92 3.56 11.76 -5.97
N SER A 93 3.73 10.93 -4.94
CA SER A 93 4.28 11.34 -3.63
C SER A 93 5.80 11.23 -3.53
N GLY A 94 6.49 10.74 -4.58
CA GLY A 94 7.92 10.51 -4.56
C GLY A 94 8.38 9.40 -3.61
N SER A 95 7.47 8.51 -3.19
CA SER A 95 7.76 7.42 -2.25
C SER A 95 8.43 6.25 -2.99
N ARG A 96 9.74 6.37 -3.21
CA ARG A 96 10.53 5.37 -3.94
C ARG A 96 10.50 3.98 -3.30
N SER A 97 10.59 3.89 -1.97
CA SER A 97 10.57 2.62 -1.25
C SER A 97 9.21 1.91 -1.38
N GLN A 98 8.10 2.64 -1.23
CA GLN A 98 6.78 2.06 -1.42
C GLN A 98 6.57 1.64 -2.88
N GLY A 99 7.02 2.46 -3.84
CA GLY A 99 6.97 2.11 -5.25
C GLY A 99 7.72 0.81 -5.55
N ALA A 100 8.93 0.63 -4.99
CA ALA A 100 9.72 -0.59 -5.15
C ALA A 100 9.01 -1.83 -4.58
N HIS A 101 8.45 -1.72 -3.38
CA HIS A 101 7.66 -2.78 -2.74
C HIS A 101 6.46 -3.21 -3.60
N VAL A 102 5.70 -2.24 -4.12
CA VAL A 102 4.53 -2.52 -4.96
C VAL A 102 4.93 -3.16 -6.28
N VAL A 103 6.02 -2.70 -6.91
CA VAL A 103 6.55 -3.32 -8.13
C VAL A 103 7.00 -4.77 -7.88
N ALA A 104 7.60 -5.06 -6.74
CA ALA A 104 7.94 -6.44 -6.35
C ALA A 104 6.67 -7.30 -6.19
N SER A 105 5.61 -6.74 -5.59
CA SER A 105 4.33 -7.43 -5.40
C SER A 105 3.64 -7.73 -6.74
N LEU A 106 3.68 -6.80 -7.69
CA LEU A 106 3.20 -7.02 -9.06
C LEU A 106 4.02 -8.10 -9.79
N ALA A 107 5.34 -8.12 -9.59
CA ALA A 107 6.18 -9.18 -10.14
C ALA A 107 5.79 -10.56 -9.61
N TYR A 108 5.50 -10.65 -8.30
CA TYR A 108 5.03 -11.88 -7.67
C TYR A 108 3.70 -12.36 -8.26
N LEU A 109 2.74 -11.48 -8.51
CA LEU A 109 1.47 -11.83 -9.18
C LEU A 109 1.70 -12.36 -10.61
N ALA A 110 2.58 -11.71 -11.38
CA ALA A 110 2.95 -12.17 -12.71
C ALA A 110 3.58 -13.57 -12.68
N MET A 111 4.43 -13.85 -11.68
CA MET A 111 5.01 -15.19 -11.48
C MET A 111 3.96 -16.24 -11.14
N GLN A 112 3.03 -15.95 -10.22
CA GLN A 112 1.94 -16.87 -9.88
C GLN A 112 1.07 -17.22 -11.09
N SER A 113 0.88 -16.27 -12.00
CA SER A 113 0.14 -16.44 -13.25
C SER A 113 0.95 -17.11 -14.38
N GLY A 114 2.20 -17.53 -14.13
CA GLY A 114 3.08 -18.14 -15.13
C GLY A 114 3.66 -17.15 -16.16
N GLN A 115 3.52 -15.85 -15.94
CA GLN A 115 3.98 -14.79 -16.84
C GLN A 115 5.41 -14.35 -16.53
N SER A 116 6.35 -15.30 -16.52
CA SER A 116 7.75 -15.05 -16.11
C SER A 116 8.45 -13.97 -16.95
N SER A 117 8.12 -13.83 -18.23
CA SER A 117 8.66 -12.78 -19.10
C SER A 117 8.23 -11.37 -18.68
N ALA A 118 7.04 -11.23 -18.09
CA ALA A 118 6.54 -9.99 -17.53
C ALA A 118 7.08 -9.71 -16.11
N ALA A 119 7.37 -10.76 -15.34
CA ALA A 119 7.88 -10.62 -13.97
C ALA A 119 9.33 -10.10 -13.91
N LEU A 120 10.21 -10.56 -14.82
CA LEU A 120 11.64 -10.22 -14.75
C LEU A 120 11.95 -8.72 -14.80
N PRO A 121 11.37 -7.92 -15.72
CA PRO A 121 11.57 -6.47 -15.73
C PRO A 121 11.09 -5.80 -14.45
N LEU A 122 9.97 -6.28 -13.87
CA LEU A 122 9.43 -5.75 -12.63
C LEU A 122 10.38 -6.01 -11.46
N ILE A 123 10.93 -7.22 -11.35
CA ILE A 123 11.95 -7.53 -10.32
C ILE A 123 13.15 -6.57 -10.44
N GLY A 124 13.65 -6.34 -11.66
CA GLY A 124 14.73 -5.39 -11.90
C GLY A 124 14.40 -3.97 -11.45
N ALA A 125 13.20 -3.49 -11.76
CA ALA A 125 12.72 -2.18 -11.33
C ALA A 125 12.54 -2.08 -9.81
N ALA A 126 12.05 -3.13 -9.15
CA ALA A 126 11.94 -3.18 -7.69
C ALA A 126 13.31 -3.10 -7.00
N ILE A 127 14.32 -3.84 -7.51
CA ILE A 127 15.68 -3.80 -6.99
C ILE A 127 16.28 -2.39 -7.14
N GLN A 128 16.14 -1.79 -8.32
CA GLN A 128 16.63 -0.43 -8.57
C GLN A 128 15.89 0.61 -7.72
N GLY A 129 14.60 0.42 -7.47
CA GLY A 129 13.77 1.30 -6.65
C GLY A 129 14.05 1.18 -5.15
N SER A 130 14.52 0.02 -4.70
CA SER A 130 14.75 -0.24 -3.28
C SER A 130 15.85 0.69 -2.73
N PRO A 131 15.70 1.21 -1.50
CA PRO A 131 16.78 1.95 -0.87
C PRO A 131 18.00 1.03 -0.79
N SER A 132 19.15 1.50 -1.28
CA SER A 132 20.40 0.78 -1.11
C SER A 132 20.59 0.53 0.38
N ALA A 133 20.82 -0.71 0.79
CA ALA A 133 21.37 -0.98 2.11
C ALA A 133 22.72 -0.28 2.18
N THR A 134 22.77 0.94 2.70
CA THR A 134 24.04 1.55 3.09
C THR A 134 24.64 0.62 4.13
N HIS A 135 25.71 -0.02 3.70
CA HIS A 135 26.68 -0.78 4.47
C HIS A 135 27.12 0.09 5.65
N SER A 136 26.39 0.03 6.77
CA SER A 136 26.85 0.58 8.03
C SER A 136 27.82 -0.46 8.57
N GLU A 137 29.08 -0.10 8.48
CA GLU A 137 30.24 -0.92 8.79
C GLU A 137 30.12 -1.63 10.13
N ILE A 138 30.53 -2.90 10.08
CA ILE A 138 31.19 -3.60 11.16
C ILE A 138 32.41 -2.76 11.55
N ALA A 139 32.23 -1.82 12.47
CA ALA A 139 33.29 -1.13 13.18
C ALA A 139 32.85 -0.93 14.63
N GLY A 140 33.19 -1.92 15.47
CA GLY A 140 33.00 -1.96 16.90
C GLY A 140 33.73 -3.16 17.47
#